data_AF-A0A7X7N7J0-F1
#
_entry.id   AF-A0A7X7N7J0-F1
#
_cell.length_a   1.000
_cell.length_b   1.000
_cell.length_c   1.000
_cell.angle_alpha   90.00
_cell.angle_beta   90.00
_cell.angle_gamma   90.00
#
_symmetry.space_group_name_H-M   'P 1'
#
loop_
_entity.id
_entity.type
_entity.pdbx_description
1 polymer ?
#
loop_
_entity_poly.entity_id
_entity_poly.type
_entity_poly.pdbx_seq_one_letter_code
_entity_poly.pdbx_strand_id
1 'polypeptide(L)'
;MKSKWIASLLLVLGITSQAADVLLGDLGMDSDVSKEETSFTCVAAPPPAPPAQHSSAEGLPPLPLPVVPLRRTEKKNPPRPPVLIAKISTKNQNDWATNPTDAQNLLKWMAKNLNVHFSDMTLPDGQIPTDPKTVPVLYRTGHDAFAFSPEQKEKLRNYLFKGGTLVLESCCGRRAFAEAALREIRDLIPERPPYRLPNDHPLFKSYFDIKDIKYRPYALKAGAQDGDPAVIGIDIGCRTAVFFFRWDVSCGWDDQPDTPKHRCLGYTIETAKQLGANLMAYISSERSAALPLSQALDFVDTDKATSDKFVIAQVKYSGLWKCREAGLSMLLSNFHEQTKVAVKFEREEVALTSSHLFDLPFVYFTGHQDFTLTPAERGNLAKYIRQGGVVFAESCCGRDSFRKAFQREIAAALGGAQLEKLPATHPVFAYPNNIKDVQPLPALAEKLKCKTRIPPELYGINVDGHLGVVFSPHGLACGWELAQCPYCGGIHSRDALALGINILANSLLQ
;
A
#
# COMPACT_ATOMS: atom_id res chain seq x y z
N MET A 1 26.89 -39.13 -28.68
CA MET A 1 26.99 -37.72 -28.23
C MET A 1 25.62 -37.05 -28.34
N LYS A 2 24.84 -37.03 -27.25
CA LYS A 2 23.62 -36.22 -27.08
C LYS A 2 23.60 -35.80 -25.61
N SER A 3 23.70 -34.50 -25.32
CA SER A 3 23.69 -33.97 -23.96
C SER A 3 22.26 -33.96 -23.43
N LYS A 4 22.08 -34.48 -22.21
CA LYS A 4 20.83 -34.44 -21.46
C LYS A 4 20.88 -33.22 -20.54
N TRP A 5 19.92 -32.31 -20.73
CA TRP A 5 19.62 -31.23 -19.80
C TRP A 5 18.87 -31.83 -18.59
N ILE A 6 19.41 -31.63 -17.39
CA ILE A 6 18.75 -31.97 -16.13
C ILE A 6 17.97 -30.73 -15.71
N ALA A 7 16.64 -30.80 -15.79
CA ALA A 7 15.75 -29.83 -15.19
C ALA A 7 15.63 -30.15 -13.70
N SER A 8 16.11 -29.25 -12.84
CA SER A 8 15.91 -29.33 -11.40
C SER A 8 14.44 -29.09 -11.07
N LEU A 9 13.75 -30.14 -10.65
CA LEU A 9 12.40 -30.07 -10.09
C LEU A 9 12.50 -29.44 -8.68
N LEU A 10 12.09 -28.18 -8.55
CA LEU A 10 11.83 -27.57 -7.24
C LEU A 10 10.57 -28.21 -6.67
N LEU A 11 10.76 -29.09 -5.70
CA LEU A 11 9.69 -29.71 -4.91
C LEU A 11 9.11 -28.64 -3.97
N VAL A 12 8.05 -27.97 -4.41
CA VAL A 12 7.21 -27.13 -3.52
C VAL A 12 6.42 -28.09 -2.65
N LEU A 13 6.94 -28.37 -1.44
CA LEU A 13 6.18 -29.03 -0.39
C LEU A 13 5.04 -28.10 0.02
N GLY A 14 3.84 -28.42 -0.44
CA GLY A 14 2.60 -27.81 0.02
C GLY A 14 2.42 -28.07 1.51
N ILE A 15 2.63 -27.03 2.32
CA ILE A 15 2.21 -27.02 3.72
C ILE A 15 0.68 -26.96 3.70
N THR A 16 0.05 -28.03 4.16
CA THR A 16 -1.38 -28.11 4.41
C THR A 16 -1.77 -27.05 5.45
N SER A 17 -2.64 -26.12 5.05
CA SER A 17 -3.10 -25.01 5.88
C SER A 17 -4.15 -25.47 6.89
N GLN A 18 -3.76 -25.63 8.14
CA GLN A 18 -4.69 -25.54 9.27
C GLN A 18 -4.08 -24.77 10.45
N ALA A 19 -3.29 -23.74 10.12
CA ALA A 19 -3.13 -22.60 11.01
C ALA A 19 -4.14 -21.55 10.54
N ALA A 20 -4.99 -21.05 11.45
CA ALA A 20 -5.87 -19.92 11.15
C ALA A 20 -4.99 -18.79 10.57
N ASP A 21 -5.37 -18.31 9.40
CA ASP A 21 -4.65 -17.26 8.71
C ASP A 21 -4.70 -15.98 9.55
N VAL A 22 -3.55 -15.56 10.09
CA VAL A 22 -3.45 -14.44 11.05
C VAL A 22 -4.11 -13.16 10.53
N LEU A 23 -4.17 -12.95 9.21
CA LEU A 23 -4.77 -11.73 8.64
C LEU A 23 -6.30 -11.73 8.61
N LEU A 24 -6.96 -12.89 8.69
CA LEU A 24 -8.42 -13.00 8.76
C LEU A 24 -8.93 -13.61 10.05
N GLY A 25 -8.06 -14.26 10.83
CA GLY A 25 -8.44 -15.09 11.97
C GLY A 25 -9.20 -14.33 13.06
N ASP A 26 -8.87 -13.07 13.29
CA ASP A 26 -9.55 -12.20 14.24
C ASP A 26 -10.69 -11.35 13.62
N LEU A 27 -10.97 -11.49 12.32
CA LEU A 27 -12.09 -10.80 11.63
C LEU A 27 -13.36 -11.64 11.56
N GLY A 28 -13.62 -12.41 12.61
CA GLY A 28 -14.92 -13.03 12.75
C GLY A 28 -15.23 -14.16 11.77
N MET A 29 -14.23 -14.64 11.02
CA MET A 29 -14.41 -15.69 10.01
C MET A 29 -15.05 -16.96 10.56
N ASP A 30 -14.75 -17.29 11.82
CA ASP A 30 -15.21 -18.51 12.48
C ASP A 30 -16.40 -18.27 13.44
N SER A 31 -16.96 -17.05 13.45
CA SER A 31 -18.18 -16.74 14.22
C SER A 31 -19.39 -17.50 13.67
N ASP A 32 -20.35 -17.81 14.54
CA ASP A 32 -21.60 -18.47 14.12
C ASP A 32 -22.35 -17.62 13.10
N VAL A 33 -22.32 -16.30 13.25
CA VAL A 33 -22.90 -15.34 12.31
C VAL A 33 -22.24 -15.47 10.92
N SER A 34 -20.91 -15.50 10.84
CA SER A 34 -20.23 -15.68 9.54
C SER A 34 -20.41 -17.07 8.94
N LYS A 35 -20.61 -18.12 9.75
CA LYS A 35 -20.92 -19.47 9.25
C LYS A 35 -22.34 -19.57 8.68
N GLU A 36 -23.27 -18.80 9.23
CA GLU A 36 -24.69 -18.78 8.81
C GLU A 36 -25.02 -17.59 7.90
N GLU A 37 -24.01 -16.91 7.36
CA GLU A 37 -24.17 -15.64 6.64
C GLU A 37 -25.21 -15.68 5.50
N THR A 38 -25.37 -16.82 4.82
CA THR A 38 -26.35 -17.01 3.73
C THR A 38 -27.81 -16.98 4.18
N SER A 39 -28.08 -17.16 5.48
CA SER A 39 -29.45 -17.22 6.00
C SER A 39 -30.09 -15.84 6.22
N PHE A 40 -29.30 -14.77 6.30
CA PHE A 40 -29.78 -13.43 6.67
C PHE A 40 -29.21 -12.29 5.83
N THR A 41 -28.16 -12.54 5.03
CA THR A 41 -27.62 -11.58 4.07
C THR A 41 -28.37 -11.69 2.74
N CYS A 42 -28.49 -10.57 2.03
CA CYS A 42 -28.67 -10.49 0.56
C CYS A 42 -29.39 -11.68 -0.08
N VAL A 43 -30.72 -11.77 0.10
CA VAL A 43 -31.57 -12.69 -0.66
C VAL A 43 -31.88 -12.04 -2.02
N ALA A 44 -31.54 -12.71 -3.13
CA ALA A 44 -31.79 -12.19 -4.46
C ALA A 44 -33.26 -11.78 -4.63
N ALA A 45 -33.51 -10.52 -4.99
CA ALA A 45 -34.84 -10.09 -5.38
C ALA A 45 -35.24 -10.85 -6.66
N PRO A 46 -36.51 -11.27 -6.81
CA PRO A 46 -36.99 -11.82 -8.07
C PRO A 46 -36.74 -10.81 -9.21
N PRO A 47 -36.45 -11.29 -10.44
CA PRO A 47 -36.15 -10.41 -11.56
C PRO A 47 -37.28 -9.38 -11.74
N PRO A 48 -36.95 -8.10 -12.00
CA PRO A 48 -37.96 -7.08 -12.23
C PRO A 48 -38.82 -7.50 -13.43
N ALA A 49 -40.13 -7.27 -13.33
CA ALA A 49 -41.02 -7.46 -14.47
C ALA A 49 -40.50 -6.58 -15.62
N PRO A 50 -40.44 -7.11 -16.86
CA PRO A 50 -40.02 -6.31 -17.99
C PRO A 50 -40.87 -5.04 -18.05
N PRO A 51 -40.27 -3.87 -18.37
CA PRO A 51 -41.01 -2.63 -18.43
C PRO A 51 -42.20 -2.80 -19.36
N ALA A 52 -43.38 -2.33 -18.94
CA ALA A 52 -44.55 -2.30 -19.80
C ALA A 52 -44.15 -1.62 -21.12
N GLN A 53 -44.22 -2.35 -22.23
CA GLN A 53 -44.01 -1.77 -23.55
C GLN A 53 -45.14 -0.78 -23.79
N HIS A 54 -44.93 0.47 -23.45
CA HIS A 54 -45.68 1.56 -24.04
C HIS A 54 -45.18 1.66 -25.47
N SER A 55 -45.96 1.14 -26.41
CA SER A 55 -45.83 1.52 -27.81
C SER A 55 -45.92 3.03 -27.86
N SER A 56 -44.79 3.69 -28.13
CA SER A 56 -44.80 5.07 -28.61
C SER A 56 -45.48 5.01 -29.98
N ALA A 57 -46.81 5.13 -29.99
CA ALA A 57 -47.53 5.57 -31.16
C ALA A 57 -47.04 7.00 -31.42
N GLU A 58 -45.96 7.13 -32.19
CA GLU A 58 -45.65 8.36 -32.88
C GLU A 58 -46.84 8.66 -33.79
N GLY A 59 -47.77 9.47 -33.29
CA GLY A 59 -48.75 10.12 -34.14
C GLY A 59 -47.98 10.99 -35.10
N LEU A 60 -47.84 10.52 -36.35
CA LEU A 60 -47.36 11.31 -37.47
C LEU A 60 -48.22 12.58 -37.55
N PRO A 61 -47.68 13.79 -37.29
CA PRO A 61 -48.43 14.99 -37.56
C PRO A 61 -48.57 15.11 -39.10
N PRO A 62 -49.76 15.43 -39.63
CA PRO A 62 -49.91 15.68 -41.05
C PRO A 62 -49.14 16.97 -41.40
N LEU A 63 -48.19 16.87 -42.32
CA LEU A 63 -47.50 18.02 -42.90
C LEU A 63 -47.82 18.08 -44.40
N PRO A 64 -47.93 19.30 -44.97
CA PRO A 64 -46.76 20.16 -45.15
C PRO A 64 -46.95 21.53 -44.50
N LEU A 65 -46.15 21.83 -43.48
CA LEU A 65 -45.86 23.21 -43.09
C LEU A 65 -44.47 23.59 -43.63
N PRO A 66 -44.27 24.86 -44.03
CA PRO A 66 -43.04 25.30 -44.67
C PRO A 66 -41.84 25.09 -43.73
N VAL A 67 -40.77 24.49 -44.27
CA VAL A 67 -39.52 24.23 -43.56
C VAL A 67 -38.81 25.55 -43.29
N VAL A 68 -39.06 26.13 -42.13
CA VAL A 68 -38.12 27.07 -41.52
C VAL A 68 -37.13 26.25 -40.68
N PRO A 69 -35.81 26.37 -40.89
CA PRO A 69 -34.83 25.65 -40.08
C PRO A 69 -34.95 26.13 -38.64
N LEU A 70 -35.56 25.31 -37.78
CA LEU A 70 -35.51 25.50 -36.34
C LEU A 70 -34.04 25.40 -35.93
N ARG A 71 -33.50 26.52 -35.42
CA ARG A 71 -32.15 26.58 -34.86
C ARG A 71 -32.12 25.67 -33.63
N ARG A 72 -31.76 24.39 -33.84
CA ARG A 72 -31.48 23.46 -32.74
C ARG A 72 -30.26 24.00 -32.00
N THR A 73 -30.51 24.70 -30.90
CA THR A 73 -29.52 24.81 -29.83
C THR A 73 -29.39 23.43 -29.22
N GLU A 74 -28.50 22.60 -29.77
CA GLU A 74 -28.07 21.39 -29.09
C GLU A 74 -27.49 21.82 -27.74
N LYS A 75 -28.17 21.42 -26.66
CA LYS A 75 -27.66 21.61 -25.31
C LYS A 75 -26.34 20.86 -25.27
N LYS A 76 -25.21 21.58 -25.32
CA LYS A 76 -23.89 20.97 -25.21
C LYS A 76 -23.87 20.23 -23.89
N ASN A 77 -23.94 18.90 -23.93
CA ASN A 77 -23.78 18.10 -22.74
C ASN A 77 -22.39 18.44 -22.18
N PRO A 78 -22.27 18.72 -20.87
CA PRO A 78 -20.96 18.92 -20.29
C PRO A 78 -20.08 17.70 -20.59
N PRO A 79 -18.76 17.90 -20.73
CA PRO A 79 -17.84 16.80 -20.99
C PRO A 79 -18.04 15.72 -19.92
N ARG A 80 -18.08 14.45 -20.35
CA ARG A 80 -18.23 13.33 -19.42
C ARG A 80 -17.08 13.36 -18.41
N PRO A 81 -17.36 13.24 -17.10
CA PRO A 81 -16.30 13.14 -16.10
C PRO A 81 -15.34 12.00 -16.42
N PRO A 82 -14.04 12.14 -16.13
CA PRO A 82 -13.07 11.09 -16.36
C PRO A 82 -13.41 9.83 -15.55
N VAL A 83 -13.11 8.66 -16.11
CA VAL A 83 -13.33 7.38 -15.43
C VAL A 83 -12.33 7.25 -14.28
N LEU A 84 -12.83 6.93 -13.09
CA LEU A 84 -12.01 6.63 -11.91
C LEU A 84 -12.03 5.14 -11.56
N ILE A 85 -13.21 4.52 -11.65
CA ILE A 85 -13.45 3.15 -11.19
C ILE A 85 -13.96 2.30 -12.35
N ALA A 86 -13.33 1.15 -12.57
CA ALA A 86 -13.90 0.08 -13.38
C ALA A 86 -14.30 -1.10 -12.48
N LYS A 87 -15.60 -1.39 -12.43
CA LYS A 87 -16.13 -2.57 -11.76
C LYS A 87 -15.94 -3.80 -12.63
N ILE A 88 -15.39 -4.86 -12.06
CA ILE A 88 -15.14 -6.12 -12.76
C ILE A 88 -16.43 -6.93 -12.82
N SER A 89 -16.92 -7.22 -14.03
CA SER A 89 -18.04 -8.13 -14.26
C SER A 89 -17.58 -9.57 -14.50
N THR A 90 -18.26 -10.52 -13.87
CA THR A 90 -18.09 -11.97 -14.09
C THR A 90 -19.33 -12.56 -14.77
N LYS A 91 -19.28 -13.85 -15.10
CA LYS A 91 -20.41 -14.57 -15.70
C LYS A 91 -21.63 -14.67 -14.76
N ASN A 92 -21.40 -14.76 -13.45
CA ASN A 92 -22.48 -14.87 -12.46
C ASN A 92 -22.92 -13.48 -12.01
N GLN A 93 -23.98 -12.94 -12.61
CA GLN A 93 -24.49 -11.61 -12.25
C GLN A 93 -24.95 -11.51 -10.78
N ASN A 94 -25.43 -12.61 -10.20
CA ASN A 94 -25.87 -12.67 -8.80
C ASN A 94 -24.69 -12.62 -7.80
N ASP A 95 -23.46 -12.72 -8.29
CA ASP A 95 -22.23 -12.58 -7.51
C ASP A 95 -21.73 -11.13 -7.58
N TRP A 96 -21.21 -10.72 -8.73
CA TRP A 96 -20.54 -9.42 -8.89
C TRP A 96 -21.48 -8.20 -8.94
N ALA A 97 -22.75 -8.40 -9.28
CA ALA A 97 -23.73 -7.32 -9.45
C ALA A 97 -24.85 -7.35 -8.40
N THR A 98 -24.57 -7.88 -7.21
CA THR A 98 -25.50 -7.80 -6.06
C THR A 98 -25.87 -6.34 -5.76
N ASN A 99 -24.87 -5.46 -5.77
CA ASN A 99 -25.04 -4.02 -5.65
C ASN A 99 -24.59 -3.37 -6.97
N PRO A 100 -25.38 -3.38 -8.05
CA PRO A 100 -24.91 -3.00 -9.38
C PRO A 100 -24.53 -1.51 -9.49
N THR A 101 -25.06 -0.68 -8.59
CA THR A 101 -24.90 0.78 -8.59
C THR A 101 -24.01 1.33 -7.48
N ASP A 102 -23.34 0.48 -6.70
CA ASP A 102 -22.48 0.88 -5.57
C ASP A 102 -21.44 1.95 -5.92
N ALA A 103 -20.55 1.68 -6.88
CA ALA A 103 -19.51 2.60 -7.32
C ALA A 103 -20.13 3.89 -7.89
N GLN A 104 -21.18 3.78 -8.70
CA GLN A 104 -21.87 4.92 -9.25
C GLN A 104 -22.49 5.81 -8.16
N ASN A 105 -23.10 5.21 -7.14
CA ASN A 105 -23.74 5.92 -6.04
C ASN A 105 -22.72 6.56 -5.10
N LEU A 106 -21.57 5.91 -4.84
CA LEU A 106 -20.44 6.54 -4.19
C LEU A 106 -19.98 7.80 -4.96
N LEU A 107 -19.77 7.69 -6.27
CA LEU A 107 -19.31 8.82 -7.09
C LEU A 107 -20.35 9.95 -7.16
N LYS A 108 -21.65 9.64 -7.25
CA LYS A 108 -22.72 10.64 -7.13
C LYS A 108 -22.70 11.33 -5.76
N TRP A 109 -22.50 10.57 -4.69
CA TRP A 109 -22.40 11.12 -3.35
C TRP A 109 -21.17 12.02 -3.21
N MET A 110 -20.02 11.62 -3.76
CA MET A 110 -18.80 12.44 -3.79
C MET A 110 -18.99 13.73 -4.60
N ALA A 111 -19.65 13.66 -5.76
CA ALA A 111 -19.96 14.85 -6.56
C ALA A 111 -20.85 15.83 -5.79
N LYS A 112 -21.88 15.31 -5.10
CA LYS A 112 -22.80 16.12 -4.30
C LYS A 112 -22.15 16.76 -3.08
N ASN A 113 -21.33 16.01 -2.33
CA ASN A 113 -20.85 16.44 -1.01
C ASN A 113 -19.44 17.01 -1.03
N LEU A 114 -18.60 16.61 -2.00
CA LEU A 114 -17.19 16.98 -2.10
C LEU A 114 -16.88 17.83 -3.33
N ASN A 115 -17.86 18.04 -4.22
CA ASN A 115 -17.70 18.74 -5.51
C ASN A 115 -16.65 18.10 -6.43
N VAL A 116 -16.47 16.77 -6.32
CA VAL A 116 -15.52 16.00 -7.12
C VAL A 116 -16.28 15.13 -8.13
N HIS A 117 -16.00 15.32 -9.42
CA HIS A 117 -16.76 14.71 -10.51
C HIS A 117 -15.94 13.63 -11.24
N PHE A 118 -16.31 12.38 -11.05
CA PHE A 118 -15.75 11.21 -11.75
C PHE A 118 -16.88 10.32 -12.27
N SER A 119 -16.53 9.42 -13.19
CA SER A 119 -17.44 8.37 -13.67
C SER A 119 -16.90 6.97 -13.36
N ASP A 120 -17.81 6.01 -13.34
CA ASP A 120 -17.50 4.59 -13.29
C ASP A 120 -17.75 3.92 -14.66
N MET A 121 -17.21 2.73 -14.83
CA MET A 121 -17.53 1.84 -15.94
C MET A 121 -17.50 0.37 -15.50
N THR A 122 -17.97 -0.53 -16.35
CA THR A 122 -17.88 -1.98 -16.13
C THR A 122 -16.93 -2.61 -17.14
N LEU A 123 -16.06 -3.51 -16.68
CA LEU A 123 -15.14 -4.28 -17.52
C LEU A 123 -15.29 -5.79 -17.25
N PRO A 124 -15.33 -6.64 -18.29
CA PRO A 124 -15.20 -8.09 -18.10
C PRO A 124 -13.90 -8.47 -17.40
N ASP A 125 -13.94 -9.51 -16.56
CA ASP A 125 -12.79 -10.01 -15.77
C ASP A 125 -11.50 -10.31 -16.57
N GLY A 126 -11.58 -10.61 -17.86
CA GLY A 126 -10.42 -10.77 -18.74
C GLY A 126 -9.85 -9.47 -19.33
N GLN A 127 -10.56 -8.35 -19.22
CA GLN A 127 -10.22 -7.06 -19.84
C GLN A 127 -9.54 -6.10 -18.87
N ILE A 128 -8.40 -6.54 -18.32
CA ILE A 128 -7.58 -5.71 -17.45
C ILE A 128 -6.96 -4.56 -18.27
N PRO A 129 -7.15 -3.28 -17.89
CA PRO A 129 -6.56 -2.14 -18.58
C PRO A 129 -5.04 -2.18 -18.59
N THR A 130 -4.42 -1.74 -19.68
CA THR A 130 -2.96 -1.65 -19.80
C THR A 130 -2.38 -0.34 -19.25
N ASP A 131 -3.18 0.74 -19.25
CA ASP A 131 -2.81 2.05 -18.73
C ASP A 131 -3.70 2.47 -17.55
N PRO A 132 -3.16 2.44 -16.30
CA PRO A 132 -3.90 2.84 -15.11
C PRO A 132 -4.23 4.34 -15.06
N LYS A 133 -3.68 5.18 -15.95
CA LYS A 133 -4.11 6.58 -16.04
C LYS A 133 -5.55 6.72 -16.54
N THR A 134 -6.00 5.78 -17.37
CA THR A 134 -7.36 5.82 -17.94
C THR A 134 -8.39 5.22 -17.00
N VAL A 135 -7.99 4.18 -16.26
CA VAL A 135 -8.79 3.48 -15.27
C VAL A 135 -7.90 3.27 -14.02
N PRO A 136 -7.90 4.22 -13.07
CA PRO A 136 -7.04 4.13 -11.88
C PRO A 136 -7.40 3.03 -10.89
N VAL A 137 -8.68 2.63 -10.85
CA VAL A 137 -9.19 1.63 -9.90
C VAL A 137 -9.87 0.50 -10.65
N LEU A 138 -9.41 -0.73 -10.41
CA LEU A 138 -10.18 -1.94 -10.66
C LEU A 138 -10.84 -2.36 -9.37
N TYR A 139 -12.16 -2.54 -9.43
CA TYR A 139 -13.00 -2.86 -8.29
C TYR A 139 -13.70 -4.19 -8.51
N ARG A 140 -13.50 -5.16 -7.61
CA ARG A 140 -14.15 -6.46 -7.68
C ARG A 140 -14.82 -6.77 -6.35
N THR A 141 -16.12 -6.98 -6.46
CA THR A 141 -17.02 -7.41 -5.40
C THR A 141 -17.57 -8.79 -5.68
N GLY A 142 -18.01 -9.49 -4.63
CA GLY A 142 -18.76 -10.72 -4.79
C GLY A 142 -19.09 -11.42 -3.48
N HIS A 143 -19.85 -12.50 -3.63
CA HIS A 143 -20.21 -13.47 -2.62
C HIS A 143 -19.39 -14.76 -2.73
N ASP A 144 -19.10 -15.19 -3.96
CA ASP A 144 -18.56 -16.51 -4.24
C ASP A 144 -17.03 -16.53 -4.21
N ALA A 145 -16.47 -17.73 -3.97
CA ALA A 145 -15.04 -17.93 -4.16
C ALA A 145 -14.68 -17.75 -5.64
N PHE A 146 -13.50 -17.18 -5.89
CA PHE A 146 -12.98 -16.96 -7.24
C PHE A 146 -11.49 -17.28 -7.32
N ALA A 147 -10.98 -17.39 -8.54
CA ALA A 147 -9.54 -17.46 -8.80
C ALA A 147 -9.22 -16.69 -10.08
N PHE A 148 -8.08 -15.99 -10.11
CA PHE A 148 -7.59 -15.40 -11.35
C PHE A 148 -6.83 -16.45 -12.17
N SER A 149 -7.04 -16.45 -13.49
CA SER A 149 -6.22 -17.24 -14.41
C SER A 149 -4.76 -16.74 -14.38
N PRO A 150 -3.76 -17.56 -14.77
CA PRO A 150 -2.38 -17.12 -14.86
C PRO A 150 -2.21 -15.85 -15.70
N GLU A 151 -2.93 -15.73 -16.81
CA GLU A 151 -2.89 -14.56 -17.70
C GLU A 151 -3.52 -13.33 -17.04
N GLN A 152 -4.60 -13.50 -16.26
CA GLN A 152 -5.19 -12.41 -15.48
C GLN A 152 -4.23 -11.94 -14.40
N LYS A 153 -3.57 -12.86 -13.68
CA LYS A 153 -2.57 -12.53 -12.65
C LYS A 153 -1.42 -11.73 -13.25
N GLU A 154 -0.89 -12.13 -14.40
CA GLU A 154 0.18 -11.40 -15.09
C GLU A 154 -0.25 -9.98 -15.48
N LYS A 155 -1.42 -9.82 -16.10
CA LYS A 155 -1.95 -8.50 -16.49
C LYS A 155 -2.23 -7.61 -15.28
N LEU A 156 -2.88 -8.14 -14.25
CA LEU A 156 -3.16 -7.42 -13.01
C LEU A 156 -1.87 -6.98 -12.34
N ARG A 157 -0.88 -7.85 -12.24
CA ARG A 157 0.44 -7.51 -11.69
C ARG A 157 1.07 -6.35 -12.46
N ASN A 158 1.13 -6.43 -13.78
CA ASN A 158 1.65 -5.35 -14.62
C ASN A 158 0.87 -4.03 -14.45
N TYR A 159 -0.46 -4.10 -14.36
CA TYR A 159 -1.32 -2.95 -14.11
C TYR A 159 -1.02 -2.28 -12.75
N LEU A 160 -0.85 -3.07 -11.69
CA LEU A 160 -0.53 -2.59 -10.35
C LEU A 160 0.85 -1.93 -10.27
N PHE A 161 1.88 -2.53 -10.88
CA PHE A 161 3.24 -1.96 -10.93
C PHE A 161 3.32 -0.68 -11.78
N LYS A 162 2.41 -0.49 -12.74
CA LYS A 162 2.27 0.77 -13.52
C LYS A 162 1.46 1.85 -12.79
N GLY A 163 0.94 1.56 -11.61
CA GLY A 163 0.23 2.52 -10.77
C GLY A 163 -1.27 2.32 -10.64
N GLY A 164 -1.81 1.24 -11.21
CA GLY A 164 -3.20 0.86 -10.99
C GLY A 164 -3.47 0.43 -9.55
N THR A 165 -4.74 0.46 -9.14
CA THR A 165 -5.15 -0.01 -7.82
C THR A 165 -6.19 -1.11 -7.98
N LEU A 166 -6.03 -2.20 -7.23
CA LEU A 166 -7.04 -3.26 -7.12
C LEU A 166 -7.77 -3.11 -5.77
N VAL A 167 -9.08 -2.97 -5.82
CA VAL A 167 -9.96 -2.96 -4.64
C VAL A 167 -10.81 -4.22 -4.69
N LEU A 168 -10.68 -5.04 -3.66
CA LEU A 168 -11.49 -6.22 -3.41
C LEU A 168 -12.37 -5.96 -2.20
N GLU A 169 -13.63 -6.38 -2.24
CA GLU A 169 -14.44 -6.44 -1.04
C GLU A 169 -15.39 -7.63 -1.00
N SER A 170 -15.55 -8.17 0.20
CA SER A 170 -16.51 -9.24 0.46
C SER A 170 -17.90 -8.67 0.63
N CYS A 171 -18.72 -8.74 -0.43
CA CYS A 171 -20.12 -8.31 -0.37
C CYS A 171 -20.87 -9.12 0.69
N CYS A 172 -21.66 -8.43 1.50
CA CYS A 172 -22.36 -8.92 2.69
C CYS A 172 -21.44 -9.70 3.65
N GLY A 173 -20.13 -9.41 3.64
CA GLY A 173 -19.08 -10.03 4.46
C GLY A 173 -18.79 -11.50 4.14
N ARG A 174 -19.09 -11.94 2.91
CA ARG A 174 -19.04 -13.35 2.51
C ARG A 174 -17.69 -14.02 2.72
N ARG A 175 -17.71 -15.14 3.45
CA ARG A 175 -16.54 -15.95 3.78
C ARG A 175 -15.83 -16.49 2.54
N ALA A 176 -16.57 -17.08 1.61
CA ALA A 176 -16.00 -17.72 0.42
C ALA A 176 -15.20 -16.71 -0.44
N PHE A 177 -15.74 -15.51 -0.63
CA PHE A 177 -15.04 -14.42 -1.30
C PHE A 177 -13.83 -13.95 -0.48
N ALA A 178 -13.96 -13.79 0.84
CA ALA A 178 -12.88 -13.28 1.69
C ALA A 178 -11.63 -14.18 1.65
N GLU A 179 -11.82 -15.49 1.79
CA GLU A 179 -10.73 -16.47 1.73
C GLU A 179 -10.08 -16.51 0.35
N ALA A 180 -10.91 -16.44 -0.70
CA ALA A 180 -10.42 -16.36 -2.08
C ALA A 180 -9.61 -15.08 -2.32
N ALA A 181 -10.13 -13.92 -1.91
CA ALA A 181 -9.45 -12.64 -2.08
C ALA A 181 -8.06 -12.65 -1.42
N LEU A 182 -7.95 -13.11 -0.17
CA LEU A 182 -6.66 -13.17 0.51
C LEU A 182 -5.68 -14.14 -0.16
N ARG A 183 -6.15 -15.30 -0.61
CA ARG A 183 -5.31 -16.24 -1.38
C ARG A 183 -4.84 -15.60 -2.70
N GLU A 184 -5.74 -15.02 -3.46
CA GLU A 184 -5.43 -14.46 -4.77
C GLU A 184 -4.46 -13.26 -4.69
N ILE A 185 -4.59 -12.37 -3.70
CA ILE A 185 -3.66 -11.23 -3.56
C ILE A 185 -2.25 -11.66 -3.16
N ARG A 186 -2.12 -12.75 -2.37
CA ARG A 186 -0.81 -13.34 -2.04
C ARG A 186 -0.13 -13.91 -3.28
N ASP A 187 -0.88 -14.65 -4.08
CA ASP A 187 -0.37 -15.22 -5.31
C ASP A 187 -0.03 -14.14 -6.36
N LEU A 188 -0.74 -12.99 -6.32
CA LEU A 188 -0.53 -11.90 -7.27
C LEU A 188 0.82 -11.19 -7.06
N ILE A 189 1.23 -11.02 -5.80
CA ILE A 189 2.48 -10.34 -5.43
C ILE A 189 3.22 -11.12 -4.31
N PRO A 190 3.75 -12.32 -4.60
CA PRO A 190 4.32 -13.21 -3.58
C PRO A 190 5.52 -12.61 -2.85
N GLU A 191 6.23 -11.67 -3.48
CA GLU A 191 7.37 -10.97 -2.87
C GLU A 191 6.98 -9.80 -1.96
N ARG A 192 5.69 -9.43 -1.89
CA ARG A 192 5.16 -8.37 -1.02
C ARG A 192 4.05 -8.96 -0.12
N PRO A 193 4.33 -9.26 1.15
CA PRO A 193 3.31 -9.87 2.02
C PRO A 193 2.14 -8.91 2.28
N PRO A 194 0.88 -9.40 2.26
CA PRO A 194 -0.26 -8.59 2.69
C PRO A 194 -0.18 -8.30 4.20
N TYR A 195 -0.74 -7.16 4.60
CA TYR A 195 -0.74 -6.71 5.99
C TYR A 195 -2.05 -6.00 6.35
N ARG A 196 -2.34 -5.87 7.65
CA ARG A 196 -3.43 -5.03 8.14
C ARG A 196 -3.06 -3.56 8.13
N LEU A 197 -3.88 -2.74 7.50
CA LEU A 197 -3.67 -1.30 7.46
C LEU A 197 -3.77 -0.75 8.88
N PRO A 198 -2.72 -0.08 9.39
CA PRO A 198 -2.76 0.54 10.71
C PRO A 198 -3.66 1.79 10.72
N ASN A 199 -4.14 2.20 11.89
CA ASN A 199 -5.00 3.38 12.03
C ASN A 199 -4.36 4.70 11.56
N ASP A 200 -3.03 4.76 11.47
CA ASP A 200 -2.31 5.92 10.92
C ASP A 200 -2.18 5.90 9.39
N HIS A 201 -2.74 4.89 8.72
CA HIS A 201 -2.72 4.77 7.26
C HIS A 201 -3.51 5.92 6.60
N PRO A 202 -3.07 6.46 5.44
CA PRO A 202 -3.74 7.60 4.80
C PRO A 202 -5.18 7.32 4.39
N LEU A 203 -5.55 6.05 4.15
CA LEU A 203 -6.94 5.63 3.90
C LEU A 203 -7.93 6.20 4.94
N PHE A 204 -7.51 6.45 6.18
CA PHE A 204 -8.40 6.93 7.24
C PHE A 204 -8.36 8.45 7.44
N LYS A 205 -7.57 9.19 6.64
CA LYS A 205 -7.38 10.65 6.77
C LYS A 205 -7.14 11.43 5.47
N SER A 206 -7.23 10.78 4.30
CA SER A 206 -6.95 11.42 3.01
C SER A 206 -7.92 12.55 2.64
N TYR A 207 -9.15 12.51 3.15
CA TYR A 207 -10.13 13.60 2.97
C TYR A 207 -10.91 13.86 4.26
N PHE A 208 -11.54 12.82 4.80
CA PHE A 208 -12.14 12.79 6.13
C PHE A 208 -11.14 12.20 7.14
N ASP A 209 -10.98 12.85 8.28
CA ASP A 209 -10.27 12.31 9.45
C ASP A 209 -11.21 11.34 10.21
N ILE A 210 -11.21 10.07 9.80
CA ILE A 210 -12.10 9.02 10.32
C ILE A 210 -11.53 8.50 11.63
N LYS A 211 -12.04 9.01 12.75
CA LYS A 211 -11.63 8.58 14.10
C LYS A 211 -12.42 7.39 14.62
N ASP A 212 -13.68 7.31 14.23
CA ASP A 212 -14.63 6.31 14.71
C ASP A 212 -15.13 5.45 13.56
N ILE A 213 -14.41 4.37 13.26
CA ILE A 213 -14.85 3.36 12.30
C ILE A 213 -15.97 2.55 12.96
N LYS A 214 -17.17 2.58 12.37
CA LYS A 214 -18.36 1.93 12.91
C LYS A 214 -18.87 0.83 12.00
N TYR A 215 -19.33 -0.25 12.63
CA TYR A 215 -19.89 -1.42 11.97
C TYR A 215 -21.39 -1.56 12.17
N ARG A 216 -22.05 -2.28 11.24
CA ARG A 216 -23.45 -2.65 11.38
C ARG A 216 -23.65 -3.69 12.50
N PRO A 217 -24.85 -3.79 13.10
CA PRO A 217 -25.10 -4.70 14.23
C PRO A 217 -24.73 -6.16 13.97
N TYR A 218 -24.94 -6.67 12.76
CA TYR A 218 -24.60 -8.06 12.42
C TYR A 218 -23.11 -8.26 12.20
N ALA A 219 -22.38 -7.26 11.68
CA ALA A 219 -20.92 -7.30 11.62
C ALA A 219 -20.30 -7.34 13.03
N LEU A 220 -20.82 -6.53 13.96
CA LEU A 220 -20.40 -6.59 15.37
C LEU A 220 -20.64 -7.98 15.99
N LYS A 221 -21.82 -8.57 15.75
CA LYS A 221 -22.12 -9.95 16.20
C LYS A 221 -21.21 -10.99 15.54
N ALA A 222 -20.76 -10.74 14.32
CA ALA A 222 -19.81 -11.59 13.62
C ALA A 222 -18.37 -11.42 14.13
N GLY A 223 -18.08 -10.41 14.96
CA GLY A 223 -16.75 -10.19 15.55
C GLY A 223 -16.02 -8.95 15.04
N ALA A 224 -16.68 -8.09 14.25
CA ALA A 224 -16.14 -6.76 13.96
C ALA A 224 -16.00 -5.94 15.26
N GLN A 225 -14.96 -5.12 15.34
CA GLN A 225 -14.71 -4.26 16.49
C GLN A 225 -14.68 -2.80 16.03
N ASP A 226 -15.52 -1.95 16.63
CA ASP A 226 -15.47 -0.52 16.35
C ASP A 226 -14.06 0.04 16.57
N GLY A 227 -13.62 0.90 15.66
CA GLY A 227 -12.26 1.46 15.65
C GLY A 227 -11.18 0.57 15.03
N ASP A 228 -11.43 -0.72 14.80
CA ASP A 228 -10.56 -1.55 13.95
C ASP A 228 -10.95 -1.34 12.49
N PRO A 229 -10.04 -0.87 11.61
CA PRO A 229 -10.33 -0.68 10.21
C PRO A 229 -10.50 -2.00 9.45
N ALA A 230 -9.93 -3.11 9.92
CA ALA A 230 -10.08 -4.42 9.29
C ALA A 230 -9.84 -4.47 7.75
N VAL A 231 -9.00 -3.56 7.24
CA VAL A 231 -8.59 -3.52 5.83
C VAL A 231 -7.24 -4.20 5.70
N ILE A 232 -7.13 -5.07 4.69
CA ILE A 232 -5.87 -5.71 4.30
C ILE A 232 -5.33 -4.99 3.06
N GLY A 233 -4.02 -4.83 2.95
CA GLY A 233 -3.42 -4.28 1.74
C GLY A 233 -2.05 -4.82 1.40
N ILE A 234 -1.60 -4.49 0.19
CA ILE A 234 -0.26 -4.78 -0.32
C ILE A 234 0.34 -3.49 -0.86
N ASP A 235 1.54 -3.16 -0.39
CA ASP A 235 2.29 -1.99 -0.83
C ASP A 235 3.21 -2.32 -2.02
N ILE A 236 3.14 -1.49 -3.05
CA ILE A 236 4.15 -1.40 -4.12
C ILE A 236 4.81 -0.03 -3.99
N GLY A 237 6.12 -0.02 -3.73
CA GLY A 237 6.79 1.22 -3.38
C GLY A 237 6.27 1.78 -2.05
N CYS A 238 5.95 3.07 -2.05
CA CYS A 238 5.34 3.78 -0.91
C CYS A 238 3.80 3.83 -0.97
N ARG A 239 3.18 3.13 -1.93
CA ARG A 239 1.75 3.16 -2.19
C ARG A 239 1.13 1.78 -1.94
N THR A 240 0.07 1.73 -1.14
CA THR A 240 -0.85 0.60 -1.11
C THR A 240 -1.55 0.46 -2.47
N ALA A 241 -1.21 -0.59 -3.20
CA ALA A 241 -1.68 -0.87 -4.55
C ALA A 241 -2.87 -1.84 -4.56
N VAL A 242 -3.02 -2.64 -3.51
CA VAL A 242 -4.15 -3.54 -3.33
C VAL A 242 -4.82 -3.22 -2.01
N PHE A 243 -6.14 -3.06 -2.03
CA PHE A 243 -6.99 -2.94 -0.86
C PHE A 243 -7.98 -4.10 -0.85
N PHE A 244 -8.08 -4.78 0.28
CA PHE A 244 -9.07 -5.80 0.52
C PHE A 244 -9.87 -5.48 1.77
N PHE A 245 -11.17 -5.19 1.59
CA PHE A 245 -12.13 -4.95 2.64
C PHE A 245 -12.86 -6.26 2.97
N ARG A 246 -12.52 -6.85 4.12
CA ARG A 246 -13.20 -8.06 4.63
C ARG A 246 -14.65 -7.79 5.02
N TRP A 247 -14.93 -6.60 5.56
CA TRP A 247 -16.29 -6.15 5.84
C TRP A 247 -16.83 -5.37 4.64
N ASP A 248 -18.11 -5.56 4.36
CA ASP A 248 -18.77 -4.95 3.22
C ASP A 248 -18.75 -3.40 3.30
N VAL A 249 -18.25 -2.77 2.23
CA VAL A 249 -18.38 -1.33 1.97
C VAL A 249 -19.45 -1.01 0.93
N SER A 250 -19.78 -1.94 0.03
CA SER A 250 -20.64 -1.72 -1.13
C SER A 250 -22.10 -1.49 -0.77
N CYS A 251 -22.64 -2.17 0.24
CA CYS A 251 -23.97 -1.91 0.79
C CYS A 251 -24.07 -0.48 1.33
N GLY A 252 -22.97 0.04 1.91
CA GLY A 252 -22.91 1.43 2.36
C GLY A 252 -22.78 2.44 1.21
N TRP A 253 -22.00 2.11 0.18
CA TRP A 253 -21.88 2.92 -1.04
C TRP A 253 -23.19 3.01 -1.81
N ASP A 254 -24.01 1.96 -1.76
CA ASP A 254 -25.31 1.88 -2.43
C ASP A 254 -26.50 2.33 -1.54
N ASP A 255 -26.23 2.94 -0.38
CA ASP A 255 -27.25 3.43 0.56
C ASP A 255 -28.25 2.34 1.04
N GLN A 256 -27.84 1.07 1.06
CA GLN A 256 -28.71 -0.03 1.45
C GLN A 256 -28.84 -0.15 2.97
N PRO A 257 -30.03 0.05 3.56
CA PRO A 257 -30.25 -0.13 4.99
C PRO A 257 -30.39 -1.61 5.35
N ASP A 258 -30.15 -1.94 6.62
CA ASP A 258 -30.51 -3.27 7.13
C ASP A 258 -32.03 -3.43 7.20
N THR A 259 -32.53 -4.59 6.76
CA THR A 259 -33.94 -4.98 6.78
C THR A 259 -34.08 -6.40 7.31
N PRO A 260 -35.29 -6.90 7.62
CA PRO A 260 -35.49 -8.31 7.98
C PRO A 260 -35.00 -9.31 6.92
N LYS A 261 -34.90 -8.89 5.65
CA LYS A 261 -34.48 -9.73 4.51
C LYS A 261 -33.04 -9.46 4.04
N HIS A 262 -32.36 -8.47 4.63
CA HIS A 262 -31.00 -8.07 4.29
C HIS A 262 -30.31 -7.51 5.53
N ARG A 263 -29.42 -8.28 6.14
CA ARG A 263 -28.60 -7.85 7.28
C ARG A 263 -27.14 -7.90 6.86
N CYS A 264 -26.57 -6.75 6.49
CA CYS A 264 -25.24 -6.68 5.93
C CYS A 264 -24.15 -6.87 7.01
N LEU A 265 -23.15 -7.71 6.71
CA LEU A 265 -21.90 -7.79 7.48
C LEU A 265 -20.90 -6.76 6.94
N GLY A 266 -21.14 -5.49 7.27
CA GLY A 266 -20.37 -4.38 6.74
C GLY A 266 -20.23 -3.19 7.67
N TYR A 267 -19.58 -2.16 7.17
CA TYR A 267 -19.51 -0.85 7.81
C TYR A 267 -20.89 -0.18 7.82
N THR A 268 -21.08 0.78 8.72
CA THR A 268 -22.23 1.69 8.61
C THR A 268 -22.18 2.46 7.29
N ILE A 269 -23.35 2.95 6.83
CA ILE A 269 -23.44 3.72 5.57
C ILE A 269 -22.49 4.94 5.59
N GLU A 270 -22.44 5.65 6.71
CA GLU A 270 -21.57 6.82 6.87
C GLU A 270 -20.09 6.44 6.80
N THR A 271 -19.66 5.45 7.59
CA THR A 271 -18.26 4.98 7.58
C THR A 271 -17.87 4.48 6.20
N ALA A 272 -18.71 3.69 5.53
CA ALA A 272 -18.43 3.18 4.18
C ALA A 272 -18.24 4.32 3.16
N LYS A 273 -19.08 5.36 3.19
CA LYS A 273 -18.96 6.53 2.29
C LYS A 273 -17.71 7.34 2.55
N GLN A 274 -17.37 7.57 3.82
CA GLN A 274 -16.13 8.26 4.20
C GLN A 274 -14.89 7.45 3.77
N LEU A 275 -14.88 6.14 4.00
CA LEU A 275 -13.82 5.24 3.53
C LEU A 275 -13.70 5.26 2.00
N GLY A 276 -14.82 5.21 1.28
CA GLY A 276 -14.85 5.30 -0.17
C GLY A 276 -14.28 6.61 -0.69
N ALA A 277 -14.67 7.75 -0.11
CA ALA A 277 -14.13 9.05 -0.47
C ALA A 277 -12.63 9.18 -0.19
N ASN A 278 -12.18 8.72 1.00
CA ASN A 278 -10.77 8.71 1.33
C ASN A 278 -9.97 7.80 0.40
N LEU A 279 -10.48 6.62 0.08
CA LEU A 279 -9.84 5.69 -0.85
C LEU A 279 -9.64 6.34 -2.22
N MET A 280 -10.68 7.00 -2.75
CA MET A 280 -10.59 7.71 -4.02
C MET A 280 -9.64 8.92 -3.96
N ALA A 281 -9.64 9.68 -2.86
CA ALA A 281 -8.71 10.79 -2.64
C ALA A 281 -7.25 10.30 -2.53
N TYR A 282 -7.03 9.20 -1.81
CA TYR A 282 -5.74 8.53 -1.68
C TYR A 282 -5.21 8.11 -3.04
N ILE A 283 -5.99 7.33 -3.80
CA ILE A 283 -5.59 6.80 -5.11
C ILE A 283 -5.33 7.95 -6.10
N SER A 284 -6.18 8.97 -6.11
CA SER A 284 -6.00 10.14 -6.99
C SER A 284 -4.73 10.91 -6.67
N SER A 285 -4.37 11.03 -5.39
CA SER A 285 -3.15 11.73 -4.95
C SER A 285 -1.90 10.92 -5.28
N GLU A 286 -1.94 9.61 -5.02
CA GLU A 286 -0.82 8.68 -5.28
C GLU A 286 -0.65 8.35 -6.78
N ARG A 287 -1.52 8.88 -7.66
CA ARG A 287 -1.44 8.66 -9.10
C ARG A 287 -0.15 9.19 -9.71
N SER A 288 0.37 10.33 -9.24
CA SER A 288 1.66 10.86 -9.70
C SER A 288 2.85 10.15 -9.03
N ALA A 289 2.67 9.69 -7.78
CA ALA A 289 3.65 8.90 -7.04
C ALA A 289 3.90 7.52 -7.67
N ALA A 290 2.90 7.00 -8.37
CA ALA A 290 2.97 5.71 -9.03
C ALA A 290 3.79 5.72 -10.34
N LEU A 291 4.20 6.88 -10.83
CA LEU A 291 5.17 6.98 -11.92
C LEU A 291 6.56 6.69 -11.34
N PRO A 292 7.20 5.56 -11.70
CA PRO A 292 8.53 5.28 -11.21
C PRO A 292 9.49 6.29 -11.84
N LEU A 293 9.99 7.25 -11.06
CA LEU A 293 11.19 8.01 -11.45
C LEU A 293 12.42 7.08 -11.52
N SER A 294 12.36 5.93 -10.84
CA SER A 294 13.45 4.98 -10.68
C SER A 294 13.63 3.96 -11.81
N GLN A 295 12.62 3.69 -12.65
CA GLN A 295 12.78 2.76 -13.80
C GLN A 295 13.80 3.26 -14.83
N ALA A 296 14.27 4.51 -14.70
CA ALA A 296 15.31 5.10 -15.53
C ALA A 296 16.74 4.93 -14.97
N LEU A 297 16.92 4.43 -13.73
CA LEU A 297 18.21 4.47 -13.02
C LEU A 297 18.51 3.15 -12.29
N ASP A 298 18.56 2.03 -13.01
CA ASP A 298 19.21 0.82 -12.48
C ASP A 298 20.73 1.03 -12.57
N PHE A 299 21.34 1.41 -11.43
CA PHE A 299 22.80 1.51 -11.33
C PHE A 299 23.39 0.11 -11.25
N VAL A 300 24.04 -0.32 -12.33
CA VAL A 300 24.77 -1.60 -12.40
C VAL A 300 26.27 -1.32 -12.29
N ASP A 301 26.97 -2.07 -11.45
CA ASP A 301 28.42 -2.02 -11.36
C ASP A 301 29.05 -2.46 -12.70
N THR A 302 29.82 -1.58 -13.34
CA THR A 302 30.55 -1.91 -14.58
C THR A 302 31.74 -2.84 -14.32
N ASP A 303 32.33 -2.76 -13.12
CA ASP A 303 33.46 -3.58 -12.67
C ASP A 303 33.06 -4.53 -11.53
N LYS A 304 33.30 -5.83 -11.73
CA LYS A 304 33.05 -6.91 -10.76
C LYS A 304 34.12 -7.05 -9.68
N ALA A 305 35.16 -6.22 -9.67
CA ALA A 305 36.17 -6.24 -8.62
C ALA A 305 35.55 -5.66 -7.32
N THR A 306 35.49 -6.49 -6.27
CA THR A 306 34.80 -6.19 -5.00
C THR A 306 35.73 -5.78 -3.86
N SER A 307 37.05 -5.92 -4.00
CA SER A 307 37.98 -5.91 -2.85
C SER A 307 38.12 -4.57 -2.11
N ASP A 308 37.74 -3.44 -2.73
CA ASP A 308 37.97 -2.10 -2.15
C ASP A 308 36.71 -1.20 -2.18
N LYS A 309 35.52 -1.77 -2.41
CA LYS A 309 34.26 -1.01 -2.47
C LYS A 309 33.54 -1.02 -1.12
N PHE A 310 33.05 0.13 -0.68
CA PHE A 310 32.13 0.21 0.46
C PHE A 310 30.80 -0.48 0.09
N VAL A 311 30.41 -1.44 0.92
CA VAL A 311 29.20 -2.26 0.73
C VAL A 311 28.18 -1.93 1.82
N ILE A 312 26.94 -1.69 1.40
CA ILE A 312 25.79 -1.61 2.29
C ILE A 312 24.87 -2.78 1.97
N ALA A 313 24.56 -3.59 2.98
CA ALA A 313 23.58 -4.65 2.84
C ALA A 313 22.23 -4.26 3.44
N GLN A 314 21.16 -4.42 2.67
CA GLN A 314 19.79 -4.27 3.16
C GLN A 314 19.36 -5.52 3.92
N VAL A 315 18.88 -5.34 5.14
CA VAL A 315 18.49 -6.45 5.99
C VAL A 315 17.15 -7.03 5.55
N LYS A 316 17.12 -8.34 5.35
CA LYS A 316 15.92 -9.13 5.12
C LYS A 316 15.38 -9.63 6.45
N TYR A 317 14.16 -9.18 6.79
CA TYR A 317 13.41 -9.62 7.97
C TYR A 317 11.97 -9.99 7.56
N SER A 318 11.21 -10.59 8.47
CA SER A 318 9.79 -10.91 8.24
C SER A 318 8.94 -9.63 8.20
N GLY A 319 8.45 -9.25 7.01
CA GLY A 319 7.67 -8.02 6.81
C GLY A 319 8.05 -7.31 5.51
N LEU A 320 7.67 -6.03 5.36
CA LEU A 320 8.08 -5.21 4.22
C LEU A 320 9.46 -4.58 4.46
N TRP A 321 10.50 -5.36 4.20
CA TRP A 321 11.89 -4.90 4.31
C TRP A 321 12.38 -4.18 3.04
N LYS A 322 11.62 -4.23 1.94
CA LYS A 322 11.85 -3.53 0.66
C LYS A 322 10.74 -2.52 0.39
N CYS A 323 10.89 -1.31 0.93
CA CYS A 323 9.95 -0.24 0.62
C CYS A 323 10.16 0.29 -0.79
N ARG A 324 11.41 0.48 -1.24
CA ARG A 324 11.72 1.08 -2.54
C ARG A 324 12.94 0.46 -3.23
N GLU A 325 12.95 0.47 -4.56
CA GLU A 325 13.91 -0.31 -5.35
C GLU A 325 15.20 0.44 -5.71
N ALA A 326 15.21 1.77 -5.86
CA ALA A 326 16.41 2.51 -6.29
C ALA A 326 17.00 3.44 -5.23
N GLY A 327 16.35 3.62 -4.07
CA GLY A 327 16.69 4.64 -3.08
C GLY A 327 18.08 4.48 -2.52
N LEU A 328 18.45 3.25 -2.15
CA LEU A 328 19.77 2.97 -1.64
C LEU A 328 20.85 3.17 -2.72
N SER A 329 20.62 2.69 -3.94
CA SER A 329 21.57 2.85 -5.05
C SER A 329 21.73 4.31 -5.47
N MET A 330 20.66 5.11 -5.45
CA MET A 330 20.73 6.55 -5.68
C MET A 330 21.47 7.29 -4.57
N LEU A 331 21.25 6.92 -3.31
CA LEU A 331 22.02 7.46 -2.19
C LEU A 331 23.52 7.14 -2.35
N LEU A 332 23.86 5.89 -2.67
CA LEU A 332 25.23 5.45 -2.89
C LEU A 332 25.88 6.16 -4.07
N SER A 333 25.13 6.41 -5.14
CA SER A 333 25.60 7.21 -6.28
C SER A 333 25.92 8.64 -5.90
N ASN A 334 25.01 9.33 -5.21
CA ASN A 334 25.26 10.69 -4.73
C ASN A 334 26.42 10.72 -3.71
N PHE A 335 26.53 9.70 -2.86
CA PHE A 335 27.63 9.56 -1.91
C PHE A 335 28.99 9.40 -2.61
N HIS A 336 29.08 8.54 -3.62
CA HIS A 336 30.28 8.36 -4.45
C HIS A 336 30.63 9.66 -5.19
N GLU A 337 29.64 10.30 -5.81
CA GLU A 337 29.83 11.55 -6.53
C GLU A 337 30.39 12.65 -5.63
N GLN A 338 29.88 12.77 -4.39
CA GLN A 338 30.29 13.80 -3.45
C GLN A 338 31.62 13.49 -2.73
N THR A 339 31.87 12.24 -2.33
CA THR A 339 33.00 11.87 -1.46
C THR A 339 34.15 11.19 -2.19
N LYS A 340 33.92 10.71 -3.42
CA LYS A 340 34.84 9.88 -4.22
C LYS A 340 35.20 8.53 -3.59
N VAL A 341 34.54 8.13 -2.51
CA VAL A 341 34.65 6.78 -1.94
C VAL A 341 34.07 5.78 -2.93
N ALA A 342 34.82 4.72 -3.24
CA ALA A 342 34.33 3.65 -4.10
C ALA A 342 33.20 2.89 -3.38
N VAL A 343 32.06 2.72 -4.05
CA VAL A 343 30.90 2.00 -3.51
C VAL A 343 30.47 0.88 -4.46
N LYS A 344 29.81 -0.13 -3.91
CA LYS A 344 29.07 -1.12 -4.68
C LYS A 344 27.64 -0.61 -4.88
N PHE A 345 27.21 -0.42 -6.13
CA PHE A 345 25.88 0.12 -6.43
C PHE A 345 24.80 -0.94 -6.39
N GLU A 346 25.17 -2.17 -6.75
CA GLU A 346 24.29 -3.33 -6.67
C GLU A 346 23.88 -3.57 -5.22
N ARG A 347 22.57 -3.65 -5.00
CA ARG A 347 22.00 -3.91 -3.68
C ARG A 347 22.44 -5.29 -3.19
N GLU A 348 23.06 -5.29 -2.03
CA GLU A 348 23.31 -6.51 -1.29
C GLU A 348 22.18 -6.78 -0.29
N GLU A 349 21.76 -8.02 -0.15
CA GLU A 349 20.69 -8.43 0.76
C GLU A 349 21.24 -9.42 1.77
N VAL A 350 20.95 -9.22 3.05
CA VAL A 350 21.45 -10.09 4.12
C VAL A 350 20.36 -10.47 5.09
N ALA A 351 20.21 -11.78 5.35
CA ALA A 351 19.39 -12.25 6.46
C ALA A 351 20.17 -12.14 7.77
N LEU A 352 19.52 -11.74 8.86
CA LEU A 352 20.19 -11.61 10.16
C LEU A 352 20.72 -12.94 10.72
N THR A 353 20.22 -14.07 10.23
CA THR A 353 20.73 -15.41 10.57
C THR A 353 21.95 -15.83 9.74
N SER A 354 22.31 -15.08 8.70
CA SER A 354 23.44 -15.41 7.83
C SER A 354 24.78 -15.13 8.51
N SER A 355 25.77 -16.01 8.31
CA SER A 355 27.15 -15.73 8.74
C SER A 355 27.78 -14.56 7.99
N HIS A 356 27.33 -14.31 6.75
CA HIS A 356 27.76 -13.17 5.92
C HIS A 356 27.47 -11.81 6.57
N LEU A 357 26.52 -11.75 7.52
CA LEU A 357 26.25 -10.54 8.29
C LEU A 357 27.52 -9.98 8.92
N PHE A 358 28.40 -10.84 9.43
CA PHE A 358 29.60 -10.43 10.16
C PHE A 358 30.75 -9.95 9.26
N ASP A 359 30.62 -10.13 7.94
CA ASP A 359 31.59 -9.66 6.95
C ASP A 359 31.24 -8.25 6.43
N LEU A 360 30.09 -7.70 6.85
CA LEU A 360 29.54 -6.45 6.35
C LEU A 360 29.82 -5.28 7.30
N PRO A 361 30.41 -4.16 6.83
CA PRO A 361 30.69 -3.02 7.70
C PRO A 361 29.41 -2.26 8.10
N PHE A 362 28.38 -2.33 7.25
CA PHE A 362 27.17 -1.52 7.39
C PHE A 362 25.93 -2.26 6.90
N VAL A 363 24.87 -2.25 7.72
CA VAL A 363 23.56 -2.81 7.33
C VAL A 363 22.44 -1.77 7.43
N TYR A 364 21.48 -1.88 6.50
CA TYR A 364 20.38 -0.95 6.34
C TYR A 364 19.02 -1.61 6.61
N PHE A 365 18.20 -1.00 7.46
CA PHE A 365 16.82 -1.36 7.71
C PHE A 365 15.84 -0.29 7.22
N THR A 366 14.72 -0.74 6.67
CA THR A 366 13.59 0.11 6.30
C THR A 366 12.31 -0.69 6.38
N GLY A 367 11.16 -0.02 6.50
CA GLY A 367 9.85 -0.66 6.52
C GLY A 367 8.71 0.31 6.71
N HIS A 368 7.49 -0.19 6.53
CA HIS A 368 6.25 0.53 6.83
C HIS A 368 5.50 -0.03 8.04
N GLN A 369 5.54 -1.36 8.23
CA GLN A 369 4.73 -2.06 9.22
C GLN A 369 5.53 -2.44 10.47
N ASP A 370 4.82 -2.95 11.47
CA ASP A 370 5.43 -3.66 12.59
C ASP A 370 6.10 -4.96 12.09
N PHE A 371 7.14 -5.40 12.78
CA PHE A 371 7.87 -6.63 12.52
C PHE A 371 8.52 -7.15 13.80
N THR A 372 8.65 -8.47 13.93
CA THR A 372 9.29 -9.10 15.10
C THR A 372 10.48 -9.91 14.64
N LEU A 373 11.62 -9.73 15.29
CA LEU A 373 12.80 -10.57 15.08
C LEU A 373 12.74 -11.80 15.98
N THR A 374 13.17 -12.93 15.44
CA THR A 374 13.39 -14.15 16.20
C THR A 374 14.53 -13.99 17.21
N PRO A 375 14.59 -14.83 18.27
CA PRO A 375 15.70 -14.78 19.23
C PRO A 375 17.08 -14.91 18.57
N ALA A 376 17.21 -15.73 17.53
CA ALA A 376 18.46 -15.90 16.79
C ALA A 376 18.87 -14.63 16.03
N GLU A 377 17.92 -13.98 15.35
CA GLU A 377 18.14 -12.72 14.64
C GLU A 377 18.55 -11.60 15.61
N ARG A 378 17.89 -11.48 16.76
CA ARG A 378 18.27 -10.52 17.82
C ARG A 378 19.67 -10.79 18.35
N GLY A 379 20.00 -12.06 18.61
CA GLY A 379 21.32 -12.47 19.09
C GLY A 379 22.44 -12.12 18.11
N ASN A 380 22.23 -12.40 16.82
CA ASN A 380 23.19 -12.07 15.77
C ASN A 380 23.32 -10.55 15.56
N LEU A 381 22.20 -9.81 15.56
CA LEU A 381 22.22 -8.35 15.46
C LEU A 381 23.01 -7.70 16.61
N ALA A 382 22.80 -8.20 17.84
CA ALA A 382 23.54 -7.72 18.99
C ALA A 382 25.04 -8.03 18.90
N LYS A 383 25.40 -9.23 18.42
CA LYS A 383 26.79 -9.62 18.19
C LYS A 383 27.43 -8.76 17.10
N TYR A 384 26.73 -8.54 16.00
CA TYR A 384 27.16 -7.72 14.87
C TYR A 384 27.54 -6.31 15.33
N ILE A 385 26.66 -5.64 16.08
CA ILE A 385 26.88 -4.28 16.58
C ILE A 385 28.09 -4.24 17.53
N ARG A 386 28.19 -5.19 18.48
CA ARG A 386 29.34 -5.26 19.41
C ARG A 386 30.68 -5.54 18.72
N GLN A 387 30.66 -6.10 17.51
CA GLN A 387 31.86 -6.35 16.71
C GLN A 387 32.24 -5.14 15.82
N GLY A 388 31.58 -3.99 15.99
CA GLY A 388 31.86 -2.77 15.23
C GLY A 388 30.99 -2.58 14.00
N GLY A 389 30.01 -3.47 13.76
CA GLY A 389 29.07 -3.32 12.66
C GLY A 389 28.09 -2.17 12.89
N VAL A 390 27.84 -1.36 11.86
CA VAL A 390 26.93 -0.22 11.94
C VAL A 390 25.55 -0.58 11.39
N VAL A 391 24.51 -0.32 12.19
CA VAL A 391 23.11 -0.45 11.78
C VAL A 391 22.55 0.93 11.51
N PHE A 392 22.10 1.17 10.29
CA PHE A 392 21.28 2.33 9.97
C PHE A 392 19.86 1.91 9.65
N ALA A 393 18.89 2.59 10.25
CA ALA A 393 17.48 2.38 9.98
C ALA A 393 16.75 3.68 9.69
N GLU A 394 15.81 3.66 8.76
CA GLU A 394 14.89 4.77 8.53
C GLU A 394 13.45 4.27 8.47
N SER A 395 12.53 5.02 9.07
CA SER A 395 11.11 4.73 8.93
C SER A 395 10.61 5.25 7.60
N CYS A 396 10.50 4.36 6.61
CA CYS A 396 10.02 4.75 5.28
C CYS A 396 8.61 5.37 5.39
N CYS A 397 8.41 6.50 4.71
CA CYS A 397 7.21 7.34 4.84
C CYS A 397 6.92 7.86 6.26
N GLY A 398 7.85 7.78 7.21
CA GLY A 398 7.66 8.21 8.59
C GLY A 398 6.59 7.41 9.34
N ARG A 399 6.45 6.12 9.02
CA ARG A 399 5.45 5.21 9.60
C ARG A 399 5.74 4.92 11.06
N ASP A 400 4.75 5.12 11.92
CA ASP A 400 4.95 4.94 13.36
C ASP A 400 5.05 3.46 13.76
N SER A 401 4.39 2.56 13.03
CA SER A 401 4.44 1.12 13.27
C SER A 401 5.87 0.56 13.13
N PHE A 402 6.56 0.86 12.03
CA PHE A 402 7.96 0.46 11.86
C PHE A 402 8.88 1.09 12.89
N ARG A 403 8.70 2.39 13.19
CA ARG A 403 9.49 3.10 14.22
C ARG A 403 9.41 2.39 15.57
N LYS A 404 8.20 2.07 16.04
CA LYS A 404 7.96 1.38 17.31
C LYS A 404 8.55 -0.03 17.30
N ALA A 405 8.39 -0.76 16.19
CA ALA A 405 8.97 -2.09 16.02
C ALA A 405 10.50 -2.05 16.09
N PHE A 406 11.14 -1.18 15.31
CA PHE A 406 12.60 -1.04 15.32
C PHE A 406 13.14 -0.68 16.71
N GLN A 407 12.50 0.27 17.40
CA GLN A 407 12.84 0.62 18.79
C GLN A 407 12.74 -0.59 19.73
N ARG A 408 11.64 -1.36 19.65
CA ARG A 408 11.44 -2.57 20.45
C ARG A 408 12.50 -3.63 20.17
N GLU A 409 12.74 -3.92 18.89
CA GLU A 409 13.63 -5.00 18.48
C GLU A 409 15.11 -4.68 18.80
N ILE A 410 15.55 -3.44 18.61
CA ILE A 410 16.90 -3.00 18.99
C ILE A 410 17.09 -2.99 20.51
N ALA A 411 16.11 -2.49 21.27
CA ALA A 411 16.16 -2.55 22.73
C ALA A 411 16.23 -4.00 23.21
N ALA A 412 15.46 -4.91 22.62
CA ALA A 412 15.51 -6.34 22.94
C ALA A 412 16.86 -6.98 22.58
N ALA A 413 17.46 -6.61 21.46
CA ALA A 413 18.77 -7.12 21.04
C ALA A 413 19.91 -6.63 21.94
N LEU A 414 19.88 -5.35 22.35
CA LEU A 414 20.95 -4.69 23.09
C LEU A 414 20.71 -4.61 24.60
N GLY A 415 19.91 -5.51 25.17
CA GLY A 415 19.75 -5.63 26.62
C GLY A 415 19.05 -4.43 27.28
N GLY A 416 18.10 -3.80 26.59
CA GLY A 416 17.30 -2.68 27.07
C GLY A 416 17.82 -1.30 26.67
N ALA A 417 18.91 -1.22 25.90
CA ALA A 417 19.45 0.04 25.39
C ALA A 417 18.39 0.84 24.62
N GLN A 418 18.29 2.13 24.90
CA GLN A 418 17.30 3.02 24.29
C GLN A 418 17.94 3.86 23.19
N LEU A 419 17.18 4.13 22.13
CA LEU A 419 17.55 5.09 21.10
C LEU A 419 17.46 6.50 21.67
N GLU A 420 18.60 7.20 21.72
CA GLU A 420 18.68 8.58 22.22
C GLU A 420 18.81 9.57 21.06
N LYS A 421 18.15 10.72 21.18
CA LYS A 421 18.23 11.77 20.16
C LYS A 421 19.66 12.31 20.10
N LEU A 422 20.27 12.29 18.92
CA LEU A 422 21.60 12.84 18.72
C LEU A 422 21.59 14.36 18.92
N PRO A 423 22.57 14.93 19.65
CA PRO A 423 22.63 16.38 19.87
C PRO A 423 22.88 17.12 18.55
N ALA A 424 22.41 18.36 18.44
CA ALA A 424 22.60 19.18 17.23
C ALA A 424 24.07 19.45 16.88
N THR A 425 24.98 19.28 17.86
CA THR A 425 26.44 19.38 17.69
C THR A 425 27.10 18.08 17.24
N HIS A 426 26.33 16.99 17.05
CA HIS A 426 26.89 15.71 16.66
C HIS A 426 27.55 15.79 15.26
N PRO A 427 28.74 15.22 15.05
CA PRO A 427 29.47 15.31 13.77
C PRO A 427 28.68 14.88 12.53
N VAL A 428 27.74 13.94 12.68
CA VAL A 428 26.81 13.50 11.63
C VAL A 428 26.00 14.66 11.01
N PHE A 429 25.81 15.78 11.71
CA PHE A 429 25.11 16.95 11.15
C PHE A 429 26.06 17.97 10.51
N ALA A 430 27.37 17.78 10.62
CA ALA A 430 28.37 18.77 10.20
C ALA A 430 29.17 18.33 8.95
N TYR A 431 29.31 17.04 8.69
CA TYR A 431 30.18 16.52 7.62
C TYR A 431 29.56 15.36 6.83
N PRO A 432 29.73 15.30 5.49
CA PRO A 432 30.35 16.32 4.62
C PRO A 432 29.44 17.53 4.36
N ASN A 433 28.17 17.45 4.71
CA ASN A 433 27.21 18.54 4.58
C ASN A 433 26.95 19.18 5.94
N ASN A 434 26.97 20.51 6.02
CA ASN A 434 26.58 21.23 7.23
C ASN A 434 25.05 21.42 7.27
N ILE A 435 24.36 20.55 8.03
CA ILE A 435 22.90 20.45 8.10
C ILE A 435 22.42 21.03 9.44
N LYS A 436 21.85 22.24 9.39
CA LYS A 436 21.27 22.91 10.58
C LYS A 436 19.76 22.73 10.68
N ASP A 437 19.11 22.53 9.54
CA ASP A 437 17.68 22.38 9.41
C ASP A 437 17.33 21.57 8.14
N VAL A 438 16.12 21.03 8.10
CA VAL A 438 15.58 20.22 7.01
C VAL A 438 14.17 20.67 6.66
N GLN A 439 13.79 20.58 5.39
CA GLN A 439 12.43 20.88 4.93
C GLN A 439 11.54 19.64 5.10
N PRO A 440 10.51 19.66 5.98
CA PRO A 440 9.53 18.59 6.01
C PRO A 440 8.69 18.57 4.72
N LEU A 441 8.33 17.37 4.27
CA LEU A 441 7.29 17.19 3.25
C LEU A 441 5.91 17.57 3.80
N PRO A 442 4.91 17.87 2.95
CA PRO A 442 3.60 18.33 3.39
C PRO A 442 2.95 17.48 4.49
N ALA A 443 2.96 16.15 4.34
CA ALA A 443 2.37 15.25 5.35
C ALA A 443 3.13 15.29 6.70
N LEU A 444 4.46 15.43 6.69
CA LEU A 444 5.23 15.61 7.92
C LEU A 444 4.96 17.00 8.54
N ALA A 445 4.92 18.04 7.72
CA ALA A 445 4.65 19.42 8.16
C ALA A 445 3.28 19.53 8.85
N GLU A 446 2.26 18.88 8.28
CA GLU A 446 0.93 18.77 8.88
C GLU A 446 0.97 18.00 10.20
N LYS A 447 1.62 16.82 10.24
CA LYS A 447 1.78 16.01 11.47
C LYS A 447 2.43 16.81 12.60
N LEU A 448 3.45 17.61 12.28
CA LEU A 448 4.19 18.44 13.23
C LEU A 448 3.54 19.81 13.47
N LYS A 449 2.46 20.15 12.75
CA LYS A 449 1.83 21.48 12.76
C LYS A 449 2.84 22.61 12.52
N CYS A 450 3.81 22.39 11.62
CA CYS A 450 4.84 23.35 11.28
C CYS A 450 4.68 23.84 9.83
N LYS A 451 5.13 25.07 9.57
CA LYS A 451 5.14 25.68 8.23
C LYS A 451 6.54 26.07 7.75
N THR A 452 7.54 25.78 8.56
CA THR A 452 8.94 26.17 8.36
C THR A 452 9.83 24.94 8.32
N ARG A 453 11.10 25.13 7.99
CA ARG A 453 12.13 24.10 8.19
C ARG A 453 12.21 23.74 9.68
N ILE A 454 12.57 22.50 9.95
CA ILE A 454 12.69 21.92 11.30
C ILE A 454 14.14 21.49 11.55
N PRO A 455 14.60 21.37 12.81
CA PRO A 455 15.90 20.78 13.10
C PRO A 455 16.00 19.34 12.54
N PRO A 456 17.17 18.89 12.07
CA PRO A 456 17.35 17.49 11.71
C PRO A 456 17.19 16.60 12.96
N GLU A 457 16.62 15.42 12.78
CA GLU A 457 16.37 14.49 13.87
C GLU A 457 16.90 13.10 13.50
N LEU A 458 17.88 12.64 14.27
CA LEU A 458 18.40 11.28 14.26
C LEU A 458 18.49 10.80 15.71
N TYR A 459 18.31 9.50 15.89
CA TYR A 459 18.57 8.81 17.15
C TYR A 459 19.72 7.85 16.98
N GLY A 460 20.38 7.49 18.07
CA GLY A 460 21.39 6.45 18.01
C GLY A 460 21.67 5.77 19.34
N ILE A 461 22.52 4.75 19.26
CA ILE A 461 23.03 3.99 20.40
C ILE A 461 24.53 3.86 20.23
N ASN A 462 25.29 4.35 21.20
CA ASN A 462 26.72 4.12 21.28
C ASN A 462 26.97 2.76 21.93
N VAL A 463 27.77 1.92 21.27
CA VAL A 463 28.18 0.59 21.75
C VAL A 463 29.70 0.54 21.68
N ASP A 464 30.37 0.24 22.79
CA ASP A 464 31.82 0.03 22.84
C ASP A 464 32.66 1.16 22.16
N GLY A 465 32.21 2.42 22.30
CA GLY A 465 32.93 3.60 21.82
C GLY A 465 32.59 4.07 20.40
N HIS A 466 31.72 3.37 19.67
CA HIS A 466 31.24 3.80 18.34
C HIS A 466 29.69 3.89 18.32
N LEU A 467 29.16 4.67 17.38
CA LEU A 467 27.73 4.81 17.11
C LEU A 467 27.23 3.61 16.28
N GLY A 468 27.04 2.48 16.97
CA GLY A 468 26.64 1.21 16.36
C GLY A 468 25.22 1.18 15.80
N VAL A 469 24.32 2.07 16.25
CA VAL A 469 22.97 2.22 15.70
C VAL A 469 22.67 3.68 15.39
N VAL A 470 22.16 3.94 14.18
CA VAL A 470 21.61 5.23 13.74
C VAL A 470 20.19 5.02 13.23
N PHE A 471 19.25 5.86 13.68
CA PHE A 471 17.85 5.76 13.31
C PHE A 471 17.26 7.11 12.91
N SER A 472 16.61 7.17 11.75
CA SER A 472 15.77 8.30 11.34
C SER A 472 14.28 7.98 11.54
N PRO A 473 13.54 8.73 12.37
CA PRO A 473 12.09 8.56 12.51
C PRO A 473 11.33 9.12 11.30
N HIS A 474 11.97 9.99 10.51
CA HIS A 474 11.41 10.58 9.30
C HIS A 474 11.89 9.79 8.08
N GLY A 475 10.99 9.61 7.10
CA GLY A 475 11.31 8.90 5.87
C GLY A 475 12.39 9.62 5.06
N LEU A 476 13.47 8.92 4.76
CA LEU A 476 14.59 9.43 3.96
C LEU A 476 14.60 8.80 2.57
N ALA A 477 14.22 7.52 2.46
CA ALA A 477 14.23 6.79 1.20
C ALA A 477 13.45 7.53 0.11
N CYS A 478 12.23 8.01 0.42
CA CYS A 478 11.42 8.88 -0.45
C CYS A 478 12.25 9.98 -1.13
N GLY A 479 13.04 10.70 -0.34
CA GLY A 479 13.91 11.76 -0.81
C GLY A 479 15.04 11.28 -1.73
N TRP A 480 15.64 10.10 -1.45
CA TRP A 480 16.76 9.57 -2.22
C TRP A 480 16.42 9.20 -3.68
N GLU A 481 15.20 8.74 -4.00
CA GLU A 481 14.80 8.55 -5.42
C GLU A 481 14.16 9.79 -6.05
N LEU A 482 14.14 10.94 -5.35
CA LEU A 482 13.42 12.11 -5.83
C LEU A 482 11.93 11.82 -6.09
N ALA A 483 11.37 10.83 -5.39
CA ALA A 483 10.02 10.36 -5.62
C ALA A 483 8.99 11.34 -5.05
N GLN A 484 7.89 11.52 -5.78
CA GLN A 484 6.72 12.19 -5.21
C GLN A 484 5.96 11.18 -4.36
N CYS A 485 5.80 11.46 -3.07
CA CYS A 485 5.04 10.61 -2.16
C CYS A 485 4.16 11.53 -1.28
N PRO A 486 2.91 11.83 -1.71
CA PRO A 486 2.04 12.80 -1.03
C PRO A 486 1.86 12.54 0.46
N TYR A 487 1.72 11.28 0.86
CA TYR A 487 1.50 10.89 2.25
C TYR A 487 2.77 10.52 3.01
N CYS A 488 3.95 10.84 2.47
CA CYS A 488 5.22 10.55 3.12
C CYS A 488 5.51 11.52 4.28
N GLY A 489 5.58 11.00 5.50
CA GLY A 489 6.09 11.68 6.70
C GLY A 489 7.62 11.85 6.70
N GLY A 490 8.19 12.26 5.58
CA GLY A 490 9.62 12.41 5.35
C GLY A 490 10.07 13.85 5.15
N ILE A 491 11.33 14.00 4.75
CA ILE A 491 11.93 15.31 4.45
C ILE A 491 12.22 15.45 2.95
N HIS A 492 12.37 16.69 2.49
CA HIS A 492 12.61 17.03 1.10
C HIS A 492 13.88 16.36 0.55
N SER A 493 13.87 15.96 -0.72
CA SER A 493 14.92 15.15 -1.37
C SER A 493 16.34 15.68 -1.18
N ARG A 494 16.55 16.99 -1.38
CA ARG A 494 17.87 17.62 -1.17
C ARG A 494 18.41 17.36 0.25
N ASP A 495 17.55 17.54 1.25
CA ASP A 495 17.94 17.42 2.65
C ASP A 495 18.07 15.94 3.06
N ALA A 496 17.22 15.05 2.52
CA ALA A 496 17.30 13.61 2.71
C ALA A 496 18.60 13.00 2.14
N LEU A 497 19.02 13.42 0.93
CA LEU A 497 20.27 13.01 0.32
C LEU A 497 21.46 13.51 1.13
N ALA A 498 21.49 14.79 1.50
CA ALA A 498 22.57 15.35 2.32
C ALA A 498 22.70 14.60 3.66
N LEU A 499 21.58 14.33 4.34
CA LEU A 499 21.58 13.62 5.61
C LEU A 499 22.00 12.15 5.45
N GLY A 500 21.53 11.47 4.41
CA GLY A 500 21.96 10.10 4.08
C GLY A 500 23.48 10.03 3.85
N ILE A 501 24.03 10.95 3.06
CA ILE A 501 25.47 11.02 2.78
C ILE A 501 26.27 11.24 4.07
N ASN A 502 25.81 12.11 4.95
CA ASN A 502 26.46 12.32 6.25
C ASN A 502 26.42 11.07 7.13
N ILE A 503 25.31 10.33 7.15
CA ILE A 503 25.20 9.07 7.93
C ILE A 503 26.24 8.06 7.42
N LEU A 504 26.35 7.90 6.09
CA LEU A 504 27.34 7.01 5.49
C LEU A 504 28.78 7.47 5.78
N ALA A 505 29.09 8.75 5.58
CA ALA A 505 30.40 9.30 5.87
C ALA A 505 30.79 9.13 7.34
N ASN A 506 29.85 9.38 8.25
CA ASN A 506 30.07 9.23 9.69
C ASN A 506 30.35 7.76 10.05
N SER A 507 29.76 6.78 9.37
CA SER A 507 30.06 5.36 9.62
C SER A 507 31.48 4.94 9.20
N LEU A 508 32.09 5.65 8.25
CA LEU A 508 33.45 5.38 7.77
C LEU A 508 34.54 6.05 8.62
N LEU A 509 34.18 7.01 9.47
CA LEU A 509 35.12 7.86 10.22
C LEU A 509 35.24 7.49 11.71
N GLN A 510 34.47 6.51 12.17
CA GLN A 510 34.36 6.13 13.58
C GLN A 510 35.42 5.15 14.04
#